data_AF-A0A268QWH8-F1
#
_entry.id   AF-A0A268QWH8-F1
#
_cell.length_a   1.000
_cell.length_b   1.000
_cell.length_c   1.000
_cell.angle_alpha   90.00
_cell.angle_beta   90.00
_cell.angle_gamma   90.00
#
_symmetry.space_group_name_H-M   'P 1'
#
loop_
_entity.id
_entity.type
_entity.pdbx_description
1 polymer ?
#
loop_
_entity_poly.entity_id
_entity_poly.type
_entity_poly.pdbx_seq_one_letter_code
_entity_poly.pdbx_strand_id
1 'polypeptide(L)' 'MDILKKIEKYREDEQRLKWEGTFVEYLDIVKEKPWVAQSAHSRVYNMIRDAGIEEVDGKRTYKFFDHQLYG' A
#
# COMPACT_ATOMS: atom_id res chain seq x y z
N MET A 1 19.27 -11.56 19.61
CA MET A 1 18.95 -11.81 18.19
C MET A 1 17.57 -11.28 17.85
N ASP A 2 17.45 -9.97 17.65
CA ASP A 2 16.15 -9.32 17.31
C ASP A 2 15.96 -9.23 15.77
N ILE A 3 17.05 -9.07 15.02
CA ILE A 3 17.01 -8.92 13.56
C ILE A 3 16.54 -10.19 12.84
N LEU A 4 17.01 -11.38 13.24
CA LEU A 4 16.57 -12.63 12.61
C LEU A 4 15.05 -12.85 12.77
N LYS A 5 14.50 -12.56 13.96
CA LYS A 5 13.05 -12.62 14.21
C LYS A 5 12.27 -11.62 13.35
N LYS A 6 12.80 -10.41 13.12
CA LYS A 6 12.19 -9.42 12.22
C LYS A 6 12.17 -9.91 10.76
N ILE A 7 13.25 -10.52 10.28
CA ILE A 7 13.33 -11.08 8.92
C ILE A 7 12.35 -12.23 8.75
N GLU A 8 12.29 -13.14 9.73
CA GLU A 8 11.34 -14.25 9.73
C GLU A 8 9.90 -13.75 9.68
N LYS A 9 9.52 -12.83 10.57
CA LYS A 9 8.20 -12.19 10.58
C LYS A 9 7.87 -11.52 9.24
N TYR A 10 8.81 -10.79 8.66
CA TYR A 10 8.61 -10.13 7.36
C TYR A 10 8.29 -11.16 6.25
N ARG A 11 9.02 -12.28 6.22
CA ARG A 11 8.75 -13.37 5.26
C ARG A 11 7.39 -14.02 5.49
N GLU A 12 7.03 -14.27 6.75
CA GLU A 12 5.71 -14.81 7.10
C GLU A 12 4.58 -13.88 6.64
N ASP A 13 4.72 -12.57 6.89
CA ASP A 13 3.75 -11.56 6.47
C ASP A 13 3.64 -11.48 4.93
N GLU A 14 4.76 -11.55 4.20
CA GLU A 14 4.74 -11.62 2.73
C GLU A 14 4.04 -12.88 2.21
N GLN A 15 4.31 -14.05 2.80
CA GLN A 15 3.65 -15.30 2.39
C GLN A 15 2.14 -15.26 2.64
N ARG A 16 1.70 -14.63 3.74
CA ARG A 16 0.27 -14.47 4.06
C ARG A 16 -0.46 -13.54 3.08
N LEU A 17 0.24 -12.59 2.48
CA LEU A 17 -0.32 -11.65 1.50
C LEU A 17 -0.28 -12.20 0.07
N LYS A 18 0.42 -13.33 -0.17
CA LYS A 18 0.51 -13.94 -1.49
C LYS A 18 -0.88 -14.40 -1.94
N TRP A 19 -1.27 -13.96 -3.13
CA TRP A 19 -2.43 -14.47 -3.84
C TRP A 19 -1.99 -15.44 -4.95
N GLU A 20 -2.75 -16.51 -5.12
CA GLU A 20 -2.55 -17.51 -6.19
C GLU A 20 -3.93 -17.99 -6.67
N GLY A 21 -4.09 -18.11 -7.98
CA GLY A 21 -5.35 -18.49 -8.60
C GLY A 21 -5.26 -18.42 -10.13
N THR A 22 -6.37 -18.78 -10.77
CA THR A 22 -6.54 -18.67 -12.21
C THR A 22 -6.75 -17.23 -12.65
N PHE A 23 -6.51 -16.96 -13.94
CA PHE A 23 -6.80 -15.63 -14.49
C PHE A 23 -8.29 -15.26 -14.41
N VAL A 24 -9.20 -16.23 -14.44
CA VAL A 24 -10.66 -15.98 -14.31
C VAL A 24 -11.00 -15.47 -12.92
N GLU A 25 -10.47 -16.10 -11.87
CA GLU A 25 -10.67 -15.65 -10.48
C GLU A 25 -10.09 -14.25 -10.27
N TYR A 26 -8.95 -13.94 -10.90
CA TYR A 26 -8.39 -12.57 -10.90
C TYR A 26 -9.35 -11.56 -11.56
N LEU A 27 -9.97 -11.91 -12.69
CA LEU A 27 -10.93 -11.02 -13.36
C LEU A 27 -12.17 -10.76 -12.50
N ASP A 28 -12.64 -11.74 -11.74
CA ASP A 28 -13.76 -11.54 -10.81
C ASP A 28 -13.38 -10.58 -9.67
N ILE A 29 -12.15 -10.67 -9.15
CA ILE A 29 -11.61 -9.68 -8.19
C ILE A 29 -11.60 -8.28 -8.81
N VAL A 30 -11.17 -8.14 -10.06
CA VAL A 30 -11.11 -6.83 -10.74
C VAL A 30 -12.51 -6.26 -11.00
N LYS A 31 -13.52 -7.09 -11.27
CA LYS A 31 -14.92 -6.64 -11.40
C LYS A 31 -15.43 -6.04 -10.09
N GLU A 32 -15.13 -6.68 -8.96
CA GLU A 32 -15.55 -6.19 -7.63
C GLU A 32 -14.71 -5.00 -7.15
N LYS A 33 -13.40 -5.03 -7.44
CA LYS A 33 -12.41 -4.08 -6.95
C LYS A 33 -11.53 -3.58 -8.11
N PRO A 34 -12.03 -2.66 -8.95
CA PRO A 34 -11.31 -2.21 -10.15
C PRO A 34 -9.93 -1.60 -9.87
N TRP A 35 -9.72 -1.06 -8.66
CA TRP A 35 -8.44 -0.48 -8.26
C TRP A 35 -7.29 -1.48 -8.16
N VAL A 36 -7.59 -2.79 -8.07
CA VAL A 36 -6.56 -3.86 -8.10
C VAL A 36 -5.75 -3.83 -9.39
N ALA A 37 -6.37 -3.45 -10.50
CA ALA A 37 -5.72 -3.36 -11.82
C ALA A 37 -5.07 -1.98 -12.10
N GLN A 38 -5.08 -1.04 -11.14
CA GLN A 38 -4.45 0.27 -11.34
C GLN A 38 -2.94 0.16 -11.52
N SER A 39 -2.37 1.12 -12.26
CA SER A 39 -0.91 1.26 -12.32
C SER A 39 -0.31 1.52 -10.93
N ALA A 40 0.96 1.16 -10.74
CA ALA A 40 1.66 1.42 -9.48
C ALA A 40 1.63 2.91 -9.10
N HIS A 41 1.84 3.80 -10.08
CA HIS A 41 1.79 5.25 -9.88
C HIS A 41 0.40 5.73 -9.42
N SER A 42 -0.67 5.22 -10.04
CA SER A 42 -2.04 5.57 -9.66
C SER A 42 -2.38 5.12 -8.23
N ARG A 43 -1.91 3.94 -7.82
CA ARG A 43 -2.11 3.44 -6.46
C ARG A 43 -1.40 4.34 -5.43
N VAL A 44 -0.14 4.67 -5.66
CA VAL A 44 0.64 5.56 -4.77
C VAL A 44 -0.03 6.93 -4.68
N TYR A 45 -0.45 7.50 -5.80
CA TYR A 45 -1.17 8.77 -5.80
C TYR A 45 -2.45 8.72 -4.97
N ASN A 46 -3.28 7.68 -5.16
CA ASN A 46 -4.51 7.51 -4.39
C ASN A 46 -4.22 7.35 -2.90
N MET A 47 -3.20 6.59 -2.51
CA MET A 47 -2.79 6.43 -1.11
C MET A 47 -2.42 7.78 -0.46
N ILE A 48 -1.63 8.61 -1.16
CA ILE A 48 -1.24 9.94 -0.67
C ILE A 48 -2.45 10.87 -0.56
N ARG A 49 -3.30 10.87 -1.60
CA ARG A 49 -4.51 11.71 -1.66
C ARG A 49 -5.50 11.33 -0.55
N ASP A 50 -5.76 10.04 -0.37
CA ASP A 50 -6.79 9.53 0.52
C ASP A 50 -6.39 9.70 2.00
N ALA A 51 -5.08 9.75 2.31
CA ALA A 51 -4.59 10.10 3.64
C ALA A 51 -4.84 11.57 4.03
N GLY A 52 -5.02 12.45 3.04
CA GLY A 52 -5.33 13.86 3.24
C GLY A 52 -4.12 14.80 3.16
N ILE A 53 -4.42 16.07 2.93
CA ILE A 53 -3.45 17.16 2.76
C ILE A 53 -3.88 18.30 3.69
N GLU A 54 -2.93 18.87 4.42
CA GLU A 54 -3.12 20.09 5.21
C GLU A 54 -2.29 21.23 4.63
N GLU A 55 -2.76 22.45 4.82
CA GLU A 55 -2.03 23.65 4.48
C GLU A 55 -1.56 24.33 5.77
N VAL A 56 -0.25 24.39 5.96
CA VAL A 56 0.40 25.00 7.12
C VAL A 56 1.35 26.06 6.61
N ASP A 57 1.14 27.32 7.01
CA ASP A 57 1.93 28.48 6.58
C ASP A 57 2.10 28.59 5.05
N GLY A 58 1.03 28.29 4.29
CA GLY A 58 1.03 28.32 2.82
C GLY A 58 1.78 27.17 2.15
N LYS A 59 2.18 26.14 2.91
CA LYS A 59 2.81 24.91 2.39
C LYS A 59 1.87 23.72 2.57
N ARG A 60 1.87 22.83 1.57
CA ARG A 60 1.13 21.56 1.64
C ARG A 60 1.92 20.52 2.42
N THR A 61 1.28 19.97 3.45
CA THR A 61 1.75 18.84 4.25
C THR A 61 0.88 17.64 3.92
N TYR A 62 1.50 16.50 3.60
CA TYR A 62 0.80 15.28 3.18
C TYR A 62 0.76 14.28 4.33
N LYS A 63 -0.43 14.00 4.87
CA LYS A 63 -0.59 13.18 6.08
C LYS A 63 -0.13 11.73 5.94
N PHE A 64 -0.10 11.23 4.70
CA PHE A 64 0.35 9.87 4.37
C PHE A 64 1.72 9.54 4.97
N PHE A 65 2.51 10.59 5.18
CA PHE A 65 3.91 10.55 5.54
C PHE A 65 4.16 10.84 7.04
N ASP A 66 3.15 11.24 7.81
CA ASP A 66 3.35 11.68 9.20
C ASP A 66 3.93 10.62 10.15
N HIS A 67 3.80 9.34 9.79
CA HIS A 67 4.18 8.19 10.63
C HIS A 67 5.36 7.39 10.08
N GLN A 68 6.02 7.84 9.01
CA GLN A 68 7.21 7.17 8.49
C GLN A 68 8.48 7.95 8.78
N LEU A 69 9.60 7.22 8.77
CA LEU A 69 10.91 7.74 9.16
C LEU A 69 11.37 8.93 8.31
N TYR A 70 10.81 9.10 7.11
CA TYR A 70 11.23 10.09 6.12
C TYR A 70 10.14 11.09 5.73
N GLY A 71 9.02 11.08 6.45
CA GLY A 71 7.79 11.55 5.86
C GLY A 71 7.32 10.44 4.94
#